data_AF-A0A529XT09-F1
#
_entry.id   AF-A0A529XT09-F1
#
_cell.length_a   1.000
_cell.length_b   1.000
_cell.length_c   1.000
_cell.angle_alpha   90.00
_cell.angle_beta   90.00
_cell.angle_gamma   90.00
#
_symmetry.space_group_name_H-M   'P 1'
#
loop_
_entity.id
_entity.type
_entity.pdbx_description
1 polymer ?
#
loop_
_entity_poly.entity_id
_entity_poly.type
_entity_poly.pdbx_seq_one_letter_code
_entity_poly.pdbx_strand_id
1 'polypeptide(L)'
;AIVAVAAKRLGRPVRCVASRMQAFGTQTYRAETRHRIRIGAGKDGRITAFAHEGWEVTSRPDAYVVGGTSATGRMYDYGSVLTHVSLVQADRNTPGYMRSPPETPYVYALENAMDEMAVALGMD
;
A
#
# COMPACT_ATOMS: atom_id res chain seq x y z
N ALA A 1 -12.83 -21.58 -6.05
CA ALA A 1 -13.13 -22.84 -6.76
C ALA A 1 -13.41 -24.05 -5.85
N ILE A 2 -12.76 -24.19 -4.68
CA ILE A 2 -12.83 -25.40 -3.83
C ILE A 2 -14.28 -25.83 -3.49
N VAL A 3 -15.14 -24.89 -3.07
CA VAL A 3 -16.55 -25.20 -2.72
C VAL A 3 -17.33 -25.72 -3.93
N ALA A 4 -17.14 -25.10 -5.10
CA ALA A 4 -17.79 -25.53 -6.33
C ALA A 4 -17.35 -26.93 -6.77
N VAL A 5 -16.05 -27.24 -6.65
CA VAL A 5 -15.52 -28.58 -6.95
C VAL A 5 -16.08 -29.63 -5.98
N ALA A 6 -16.15 -29.31 -4.69
CA ALA A 6 -16.73 -30.19 -3.69
C ALA A 6 -18.22 -30.47 -3.96
N ALA A 7 -19.01 -29.43 -4.26
CA ALA A 7 -20.43 -29.58 -4.61
C ALA A 7 -20.62 -30.46 -5.85
N LYS A 8 -19.82 -30.26 -6.89
CA LYS A 8 -19.87 -31.08 -8.13
C LYS A 8 -19.55 -32.56 -7.84
N ARG A 9 -18.55 -32.85 -7.02
CA ARG A 9 -18.15 -34.24 -6.70
C ARG A 9 -19.17 -34.95 -5.80
N LEU A 10 -19.83 -34.23 -4.90
CA LEU A 10 -20.80 -34.79 -3.96
C LEU A 10 -22.24 -34.84 -4.50
N GLY A 11 -22.51 -34.18 -5.63
CA GLY A 11 -23.84 -34.11 -6.24
C GLY A 11 -24.89 -33.41 -5.36
N ARG A 12 -24.46 -32.53 -4.43
CA ARG A 12 -25.33 -31.83 -3.48
C ARG A 12 -24.80 -30.44 -3.14
N PRO A 13 -25.65 -29.51 -2.67
CA PRO A 13 -25.21 -28.19 -2.20
C PRO A 13 -24.19 -28.29 -1.06
N VAL A 14 -23.17 -27.43 -1.11
CA VAL A 14 -22.11 -27.33 -0.08
C VAL A 14 -21.97 -25.88 0.36
N ARG A 15 -21.91 -25.64 1.68
CA ARG A 15 -21.64 -24.33 2.28
C ARG A 15 -20.29 -24.38 2.99
N CYS A 16 -19.44 -23.39 2.73
CA CYS A 16 -18.21 -23.18 3.49
C CYS A 16 -18.44 -22.03 4.48
N VAL A 17 -18.22 -22.30 5.77
CA VAL A 17 -18.29 -21.29 6.84
C VAL A 17 -16.95 -21.27 7.53
N ALA A 18 -16.20 -20.18 7.35
CA ALA A 18 -14.93 -19.98 8.04
C ALA A 18 -15.18 -19.43 9.45
N SER A 19 -14.50 -20.00 10.44
CA SER A 19 -14.44 -19.40 11.79
C SER A 19 -13.63 -18.10 11.76
N ARG A 20 -13.77 -17.28 12.82
CA ARG A 20 -12.96 -16.06 12.95
C ARG A 20 -11.47 -16.36 12.92
N MET A 21 -11.03 -17.45 13.55
CA MET A 21 -9.62 -17.86 13.54
C MET A 21 -9.15 -18.25 12.14
N GLN A 22 -9.98 -18.95 11.36
CA GLN A 22 -9.64 -19.33 9.98
C GLN A 22 -9.61 -18.11 9.04
N ALA A 23 -10.37 -17.05 9.33
CA ALA A 23 -10.40 -15.84 8.50
C ALA A 23 -9.02 -15.16 8.37
N PHE A 24 -8.24 -15.11 9.45
CA PHE A 24 -6.88 -14.53 9.41
C PHE A 24 -5.92 -15.27 8.47
N GLY A 25 -6.17 -16.56 8.22
CA GLY A 25 -5.39 -17.39 7.32
C GLY A 25 -5.94 -17.51 5.90
N THR A 26 -7.17 -17.06 5.64
CA THR A 26 -7.86 -17.30 4.36
C THR A 26 -8.34 -16.04 3.66
N GLN A 27 -8.38 -14.91 4.36
CA GLN A 27 -8.75 -13.61 3.81
C GLN A 27 -7.52 -12.76 3.52
N THR A 28 -7.71 -11.75 2.68
CA THR A 28 -6.70 -10.75 2.38
C THR A 28 -6.51 -9.79 3.56
N TYR A 29 -5.33 -9.17 3.62
CA TYR A 29 -5.01 -8.12 4.57
C TYR A 29 -4.29 -6.96 3.87
N ARG A 30 -4.12 -5.82 4.54
CA ARG A 30 -3.35 -4.69 3.98
C ARG A 30 -1.86 -5.03 3.98
N ALA A 31 -1.21 -4.85 2.84
CA ALA A 31 0.23 -5.09 2.71
C ALA A 31 1.03 -4.23 3.71
N GLU A 32 2.06 -4.83 4.28
CA GLU A 32 3.07 -4.11 5.06
C GLU A 32 3.89 -3.26 4.08
N THR A 33 4.12 -1.99 4.43
CA THR A 33 4.74 -1.01 3.54
C THR A 33 5.89 -0.32 4.26
N ARG A 34 6.94 0.00 3.50
CA ARG A 34 8.03 0.86 3.94
C ARG A 34 8.19 1.99 2.94
N HIS A 35 8.44 3.20 3.45
CA HIS A 35 8.52 4.39 2.62
C HIS A 35 9.85 5.11 2.86
N ARG A 36 10.42 5.65 1.78
CA ARG A 36 11.50 6.62 1.81
C ARG A 36 11.05 7.83 1.01
N ILE A 37 10.86 8.94 1.70
CA ILE A 37 10.42 10.20 1.11
C ILE A 37 11.55 11.23 1.26
N ARG A 38 11.77 12.00 0.20
CA ARG A 38 12.69 13.13 0.19
C ARG A 38 11.98 14.30 -0.50
N ILE A 39 11.98 15.45 0.17
CA ILE A 39 11.38 16.68 -0.32
C ILE A 39 12.46 17.75 -0.36
N GLY A 40 12.63 18.38 -1.52
CA GLY A 40 13.43 19.59 -1.67
C GLY A 40 12.50 20.79 -1.74
N ALA A 41 12.70 21.77 -0.86
CA ALA A 41 11.87 22.97 -0.79
C ALA A 41 12.72 24.23 -0.59
N GLY A 42 12.21 25.36 -1.08
CA GLY A 42 12.74 26.68 -0.77
C GLY A 42 12.39 27.13 0.64
N LYS A 43 13.03 28.20 1.13
CA LYS A 43 12.70 28.82 2.42
C LYS A 43 11.28 29.42 2.47
N ASP A 44 10.68 29.61 1.31
CA ASP A 44 9.30 30.06 1.11
C ASP A 44 8.28 28.89 1.19
N GLY A 45 8.74 27.66 1.42
CA GLY A 45 7.89 26.46 1.47
C GLY A 45 7.56 25.87 0.10
N ARG A 46 8.03 26.45 -1.01
CA ARG A 46 7.73 25.94 -2.35
C ARG A 46 8.54 24.68 -2.64
N ILE A 47 7.84 23.59 -2.95
CA ILE A 47 8.48 22.29 -3.26
C ILE A 47 9.07 22.34 -4.68
N THR A 48 10.37 22.03 -4.78
CA THR A 48 11.12 22.02 -6.03
C THR A 48 11.43 20.60 -6.51
N ALA A 49 11.53 19.63 -5.60
CA ALA A 49 11.75 18.24 -5.94
C ALA A 49 11.07 17.30 -4.93
N PHE A 50 10.57 16.17 -5.42
CA PHE A 50 9.92 15.13 -4.64
C PHE A 50 10.41 13.76 -5.09
N ALA A 51 10.82 12.92 -4.14
CA ALA A 51 11.13 11.52 -4.38
C ALA A 51 10.42 10.63 -3.37
N HIS A 52 9.62 9.68 -3.86
CA HIS A 52 8.94 8.67 -3.03
C HIS A 52 9.25 7.27 -3.54
N GLU A 53 10.00 6.53 -2.74
CA GLU A 53 10.33 5.13 -2.95
C GLU A 53 9.58 4.29 -1.91
N GLY A 54 8.80 3.32 -2.36
CA GLY A 54 8.02 2.43 -1.50
C GLY A 54 8.40 0.97 -1.68
N TRP A 55 8.32 0.19 -0.62
CA TRP A 55 8.41 -1.26 -0.64
C TRP A 55 7.12 -1.85 -0.12
N GLU A 56 6.51 -2.78 -0.87
CA GLU A 56 5.28 -3.46 -0.49
C GLU A 56 5.53 -4.96 -0.33
N VAL A 57 5.14 -5.53 0.80
CA VAL A 57 5.25 -6.98 1.02
C VAL A 57 4.08 -7.68 0.33
N THR A 58 4.38 -8.69 -0.49
CA THR A 58 3.40 -9.61 -1.09
C THR A 58 3.77 -11.07 -0.82
N SER A 59 2.85 -11.99 -1.11
CA SER A 59 3.08 -13.43 -1.06
C SER A 59 3.98 -13.90 -2.21
N ARG A 60 4.68 -15.04 -2.07
CA ARG A 60 5.43 -15.65 -3.19
C ARG A 60 4.60 -15.93 -4.45
N PRO A 61 3.34 -16.44 -4.37
CA PRO A 61 2.61 -16.84 -5.56
C PRO A 61 2.00 -15.69 -6.37
N ASP A 62 1.91 -14.49 -5.80
CA ASP A 62 1.15 -13.38 -6.39
C ASP A 62 1.96 -12.07 -6.32
N ALA A 63 2.00 -11.35 -7.44
CA ALA A 63 2.65 -10.06 -7.58
C ALA A 63 1.71 -8.89 -7.25
N TYR A 64 0.81 -9.07 -6.28
CA TYR A 64 -0.07 -8.02 -5.78
C TYR A 64 0.72 -6.73 -5.46
N VAL A 65 0.22 -5.61 -5.98
CA VAL A 65 0.78 -4.27 -5.81
C VAL A 65 -0.35 -3.26 -5.65
N VAL A 66 -0.26 -2.42 -4.62
CA VAL A 66 -1.13 -1.25 -4.42
C VAL A 66 -0.67 -0.10 -5.32
N GLY A 67 0.64 0.16 -5.36
CA GLY A 67 1.23 1.14 -6.27
C GLY A 67 0.93 2.60 -5.89
N GLY A 68 0.90 2.90 -4.59
CA GLY A 68 0.40 4.19 -4.10
C GLY A 68 1.29 5.41 -4.33
N THR A 69 2.53 5.24 -4.79
CA THR A 69 3.41 6.38 -5.13
C THR A 69 2.84 7.23 -6.25
N SER A 70 2.02 6.64 -7.13
CA SER A 70 1.33 7.34 -8.23
C SER A 70 0.31 8.36 -7.74
N ALA A 71 -0.29 8.15 -6.56
CA ALA A 71 -1.17 9.11 -5.90
C ALA A 71 -0.34 10.23 -5.26
N THR A 72 0.68 9.88 -4.48
CA THR A 72 1.52 10.89 -3.80
C THR A 72 2.27 11.77 -4.78
N GLY A 73 2.75 11.25 -5.91
CA GLY A 73 3.50 12.03 -6.90
C GLY A 73 2.67 13.05 -7.67
N ARG A 74 1.34 13.14 -7.42
CA ARG A 74 0.41 14.08 -8.06
C ARG A 74 -0.37 14.91 -7.05
N MET A 75 -0.08 14.77 -5.76
CA MET A 75 -0.91 15.34 -4.70
C MET A 75 -0.67 16.84 -4.49
N TYR A 76 0.59 17.29 -4.63
CA TYR A 76 0.98 18.69 -4.53
C TYR A 76 1.65 19.18 -5.80
N ASP A 77 1.83 20.50 -5.91
CA ASP A 77 2.63 21.11 -6.96
C ASP A 77 4.11 20.86 -6.69
N TYR A 78 4.70 19.94 -7.45
CA TYR A 78 6.10 19.56 -7.38
C TYR A 78 6.84 20.03 -8.63
N GLY A 79 8.07 20.51 -8.48
CA GLY A 79 8.93 20.82 -9.64
C GLY A 79 9.39 19.56 -10.39
N SER A 80 10.12 18.67 -9.73
CA SER A 80 10.61 17.39 -10.30
C SER A 80 10.16 16.21 -9.43
N VAL A 81 9.71 15.12 -10.06
CA VAL A 81 9.13 13.96 -9.36
C VAL A 81 9.85 12.67 -9.70
N LEU A 82 10.25 11.92 -8.69
CA LEU A 82 10.71 10.53 -8.78
C LEU A 82 9.80 9.63 -7.94
N THR A 83 9.24 8.59 -8.55
CA THR A 83 8.43 7.60 -7.84
C THR A 83 8.86 6.20 -8.18
N HIS A 84 8.92 5.31 -7.18
CA HIS A 84 9.32 3.92 -7.38
C HIS A 84 8.63 3.02 -6.36
N VAL A 85 8.15 1.85 -6.80
CA VAL A 85 7.58 0.82 -5.92
C VAL A 85 8.31 -0.49 -6.16
N SER A 86 8.79 -1.10 -5.09
CA SER A 86 9.44 -2.41 -5.09
C SER A 86 8.56 -3.43 -4.38
N LEU A 87 8.39 -4.60 -4.98
CA LEU A 87 7.70 -5.72 -4.34
C LEU A 87 8.69 -6.57 -3.54
N VAL A 88 8.30 -6.92 -2.32
CA VAL A 88 9.05 -7.82 -1.43
C VAL A 88 8.24 -9.09 -1.24
N GLN A 89 8.70 -10.19 -1.84
CA GLN A 89 8.03 -11.48 -1.69
C GLN A 89 8.38 -12.14 -0.35
N ALA A 90 7.36 -12.56 0.38
CA ALA A 90 7.48 -13.22 1.68
C ALA A 90 6.58 -14.46 1.80
N ASP A 91 6.90 -15.32 2.76
CA ASP A 91 6.09 -16.49 3.15
C ASP A 91 4.88 -16.07 3.99
N ARG A 92 3.98 -15.30 3.37
CA ARG A 92 2.72 -14.81 3.95
C ARG A 92 1.57 -15.00 2.96
N ASN A 93 0.34 -14.87 3.44
CA ASN A 93 -0.85 -14.83 2.58
C ASN A 93 -0.79 -13.64 1.61
N THR A 94 -1.46 -13.76 0.48
CA THR A 94 -1.57 -12.67 -0.49
C THR A 94 -2.33 -11.50 0.12
N PRO A 95 -1.75 -10.29 0.19
CA PRO A 95 -2.47 -9.09 0.59
C PRO A 95 -3.57 -8.75 -0.42
N GLY A 96 -4.42 -7.77 -0.09
CA GLY A 96 -5.48 -7.35 -1.00
C GLY A 96 -6.01 -5.96 -0.68
N TYR A 97 -6.95 -5.52 -1.51
CA TYR A 97 -7.55 -4.20 -1.36
C TYR A 97 -8.31 -4.08 -0.04
N MET A 98 -7.98 -3.03 0.71
CA MET A 98 -8.72 -2.57 1.87
C MET A 98 -9.11 -1.11 1.65
N ARG A 99 -10.14 -0.63 2.35
CA ARG A 99 -10.65 0.74 2.22
C ARG A 99 -9.50 1.75 2.22
N SER A 100 -9.49 2.66 1.25
CA SER A 100 -8.36 3.56 0.97
C SER A 100 -7.05 2.77 0.70
N PRO A 101 -6.98 2.02 -0.43
CA PRO A 101 -5.87 1.11 -0.66
C PRO A 101 -4.51 1.84 -0.73
N PRO A 102 -4.30 2.84 -1.61
CA PRO A 102 -3.05 3.60 -1.61
C PRO A 102 -3.02 4.70 -0.55
N GLU A 103 -4.14 5.35 -0.24
CA GLU A 103 -4.12 6.57 0.59
C GLU A 103 -3.70 6.27 2.03
N THR A 104 -4.17 5.16 2.61
CA THR A 104 -3.83 4.84 4.00
C THR A 104 -2.33 4.67 4.25
N PRO A 105 -1.57 3.87 3.47
CA PRO A 105 -0.12 3.76 3.70
C PRO A 105 0.70 4.88 3.05
N TYR A 106 0.40 5.28 1.80
CA TYR A 106 1.27 6.18 1.04
C TYR A 106 1.04 7.65 1.36
N VAL A 107 -0.22 8.09 1.42
CA VAL A 107 -0.53 9.50 1.72
C VAL A 107 -0.20 9.79 3.18
N TYR A 108 -0.48 8.85 4.09
CA TYR A 108 0.00 8.97 5.47
C TYR A 108 1.50 9.27 5.55
N ALA A 109 2.34 8.50 4.85
CA ALA A 109 3.79 8.74 4.83
C ALA A 109 4.15 10.11 4.23
N LEU A 110 3.47 10.52 3.15
CA LEU A 110 3.66 11.84 2.53
C LEU A 110 3.33 12.98 3.50
N GLU A 111 2.18 12.96 4.16
CA GLU A 111 1.76 14.03 5.06
C GLU A 111 2.71 14.15 6.26
N ASN A 112 3.22 13.03 6.79
CA ASN A 112 4.27 13.10 7.83
C ASN A 112 5.53 13.81 7.32
N ALA A 113 5.95 13.55 6.07
CA ALA A 113 7.10 14.22 5.48
C ALA A 113 6.83 15.72 5.20
N MET A 114 5.58 16.09 4.92
CA MET A 114 5.15 17.48 4.79
C MET A 114 5.23 18.21 6.14
N ASP A 115 4.75 17.59 7.23
CA ASP A 115 4.86 18.13 8.58
C ASP A 115 6.32 18.32 9.00
N GLU A 116 7.18 17.31 8.76
CA GLU A 116 8.63 17.40 9.03
C GLU A 116 9.29 18.54 8.24
N MET A 117 8.89 18.74 6.98
CA MET A 117 9.37 19.86 6.17
C MET A 117 8.91 21.21 6.74
N ALA A 118 7.64 21.35 7.13
CA ALA A 118 7.11 22.58 7.71
C ALA A 118 7.88 22.95 9.00
N VAL A 119 8.09 21.98 9.89
CA VAL A 119 8.91 22.16 11.10
C VAL A 119 10.34 22.60 10.76
N ALA A 120 10.98 21.96 9.78
CA ALA A 120 12.35 22.30 9.37
C ALA A 120 12.46 23.73 8.77
N LEU A 121 11.39 24.25 8.17
CA LEU A 121 11.31 25.59 7.61
C LEU A 121 10.77 26.64 8.60
N GLY A 122 10.28 26.22 9.76
CA GLY A 122 9.62 27.11 10.73
C GLY A 122 8.28 27.65 10.23
N MET A 123 7.55 26.82 9.47
CA MET A 123 6.20 27.11 8.97
C MET A 123 5.16 26.42 9.88
N ASP A 124 3.94 26.97 9.87
CA ASP A 124 2.76 26.37 10.54
C ASP A 124 2.27 25.13 9.79
#